data_AF-A0A2E0Y3T5-F1
#
_entry.id   AF-A0A2E0Y3T5-F1
#
_cell.length_a   1.000
_cell.length_b   1.000
_cell.length_c   1.000
_cell.angle_alpha   90.00
_cell.angle_beta   90.00
_cell.angle_gamma   90.00
#
_symmetry.space_group_name_H-M   'P 1'
#
loop_
_entity.id
_entity.type
_entity.pdbx_description
1 polymer ?
#
loop_
_entity_poly.entity_id
_entity_poly.type
_entity_poly.pdbx_seq_one_letter_code
_entity_poly.pdbx_strand_id
1 'polypeptide(L)'
;MSHRSPIRAAACSAAIAWALALSPAALGADDDVLKSRLEAAMASDTRSDADKARDDNRKPIETLQFFGLEPDMRVLELLPGGGWYTKLLAPALAGDGELFVAIGTTRVQAMVEEGSLEDVNVVDIDGEFVRDEGERRFRLDGLRIPVDDIDMVLTFRNMHNFTEEGRAGLNAEVFRVLKPGGVYGVVDHTRRHMQADYYENWRRMDPVQMIKEIEAAGFEFVDYSPLHYRPDDELLYEVGRATVTGNTDRFTLLFRKPE
;
A
#
# COMPACT_ATOMS: atom_id res chain seq x y z
N MET A 1 71.08 -8.32 -38.92
CA MET A 1 70.09 -9.35 -38.52
C MET A 1 69.44 -8.90 -37.24
N SER A 2 68.13 -9.13 -37.10
CA SER A 2 67.29 -8.87 -35.91
C SER A 2 66.96 -7.40 -35.63
N HIS A 3 65.72 -6.98 -35.37
CA HIS A 3 64.37 -7.47 -35.64
C HIS A 3 63.49 -6.20 -35.52
N ARG A 4 62.67 -5.87 -36.53
CA ARG A 4 61.68 -4.79 -36.43
C ARG A 4 60.36 -5.39 -35.93
N SER A 5 59.89 -4.97 -34.76
CA SER A 5 58.54 -5.25 -34.27
C SER A 5 57.58 -4.14 -34.74
N PRO A 6 56.38 -4.46 -35.28
CA PRO A 6 55.39 -3.44 -35.60
C PRO A 6 54.57 -3.06 -34.37
N ILE A 7 54.43 -1.75 -34.16
CA ILE A 7 53.52 -1.15 -33.18
C ILE A 7 52.08 -1.42 -33.65
N ARG A 8 51.30 -2.16 -32.86
CA ARG A 8 49.86 -2.31 -33.06
C ARG A 8 49.15 -1.07 -32.50
N ALA A 9 48.48 -0.32 -33.38
CA ALA A 9 47.56 0.74 -32.98
C ALA A 9 46.31 0.12 -32.34
N ALA A 10 46.04 0.48 -31.09
CA ALA A 10 44.77 0.17 -30.43
C ALA A 10 43.73 1.21 -30.86
N ALA A 11 42.68 0.77 -31.55
CA ALA A 11 41.53 1.61 -31.85
C ALA A 11 40.68 1.77 -30.58
N CYS A 12 40.63 2.98 -30.04
CA CYS A 12 39.64 3.37 -29.03
C CYS A 12 38.27 3.50 -29.71
N SER A 13 37.41 2.50 -29.54
CA SER A 13 35.99 2.62 -29.87
C SER A 13 35.31 3.50 -28.82
N ALA A 14 34.92 4.72 -29.20
CA ALA A 14 34.08 5.58 -28.38
C ALA A 14 32.66 5.00 -28.33
N ALA A 15 32.27 4.46 -27.17
CA ALA A 15 30.88 4.10 -26.90
C ALA A 15 30.07 5.39 -26.72
N ILE A 16 29.18 5.69 -27.65
CA ILE A 16 28.21 6.77 -27.54
C ILE A 16 27.12 6.29 -26.58
N ALA A 17 27.19 6.74 -25.33
CA ALA A 17 26.09 6.56 -24.38
C ALA A 17 24.92 7.45 -24.81
N TRP A 18 23.87 6.84 -25.35
CA TRP A 18 22.56 7.48 -25.51
C TRP A 18 21.93 7.63 -24.12
N ALA A 19 22.13 8.80 -23.50
CA ALA A 19 21.32 9.19 -22.36
C ALA A 19 19.91 9.54 -22.87
N LEU A 20 18.97 8.61 -22.69
CA LEU A 20 17.54 8.90 -22.80
C LEU A 20 17.21 9.94 -21.73
N ALA A 21 17.08 11.21 -22.13
CA ALA A 21 16.49 12.22 -21.30
C ALA A 21 15.00 11.88 -21.16
N LEU A 22 14.60 11.28 -20.03
CA LEU A 22 13.19 11.26 -19.65
C LEU A 22 12.73 12.70 -19.47
N SER A 23 11.81 13.15 -20.33
CA SER A 23 11.17 14.46 -20.19
C SER A 23 10.33 14.51 -18.91
N PRO A 24 10.52 15.50 -18.03
CA PRO A 24 9.70 15.69 -16.82
C PRO A 24 8.21 15.93 -17.07
N ALA A 25 7.82 16.17 -18.33
CA ALA A 25 6.45 16.51 -18.71
C ALA A 25 5.47 15.32 -18.65
N ALA A 26 5.96 14.07 -18.69
CA ALA A 26 5.11 12.89 -18.60
C ALA A 26 4.60 12.68 -17.16
N LEU A 27 5.48 12.76 -16.15
CA LEU A 27 5.11 12.54 -14.75
C LEU A 27 4.01 13.50 -14.24
N GLY A 28 4.00 14.77 -14.70
CA GLY A 28 3.01 15.73 -14.24
C GLY A 28 1.61 15.57 -14.86
N ALA A 29 1.51 14.94 -16.03
CA ALA A 29 0.22 14.74 -16.71
C ALA A 29 -0.58 13.61 -16.05
N ASP A 30 0.09 12.53 -15.65
CA ASP A 30 -0.54 11.38 -15.00
C ASP A 30 -1.03 11.74 -13.58
N ASP A 31 -0.28 12.57 -12.86
CA ASP A 31 -0.69 13.14 -11.56
C ASP A 31 -2.00 13.95 -11.66
N ASP A 32 -2.14 14.79 -12.68
CA ASP A 32 -3.34 15.60 -12.90
C ASP A 32 -4.54 14.74 -13.33
N VAL A 33 -4.31 13.70 -14.14
CA VAL A 33 -5.35 12.73 -14.53
C VAL A 33 -5.83 11.94 -13.31
N LEU A 34 -4.90 11.36 -12.54
CA LEU A 34 -5.21 10.61 -11.33
C LEU A 34 -6.03 11.46 -10.37
N LYS A 35 -5.56 12.67 -10.06
CA LYS A 35 -6.23 13.58 -9.14
C LYS A 35 -7.65 13.87 -9.60
N SER A 36 -7.84 14.16 -10.88
CA SER A 36 -9.16 14.40 -11.46
C SER A 36 -10.09 13.20 -11.32
N ARG A 37 -9.58 11.97 -11.54
CA ARG A 37 -10.36 10.74 -11.35
C ARG A 37 -10.72 10.49 -9.89
N LEU A 38 -9.79 10.73 -8.97
CA LEU A 38 -10.04 10.61 -7.54
C LEU A 38 -11.06 11.65 -7.05
N GLU A 39 -10.98 12.90 -7.51
CA GLU A 39 -11.98 13.94 -7.22
C GLU A 39 -13.38 13.54 -7.72
N ALA A 40 -13.47 12.99 -8.94
CA ALA A 40 -14.73 12.46 -9.48
C ALA A 40 -15.26 11.28 -8.65
N ALA A 41 -14.39 10.33 -8.28
CA ALA A 41 -14.76 9.19 -7.44
C ALA A 41 -15.22 9.62 -6.04
N MET A 42 -14.56 10.63 -5.46
CA MET A 42 -14.96 11.21 -4.17
C MET A 42 -16.36 11.83 -4.23
N ALA A 43 -16.70 12.49 -5.34
CA ALA A 43 -18.01 13.10 -5.58
C ALA A 43 -19.12 12.11 -5.94
N SER A 44 -18.77 10.87 -6.31
CA SER A 44 -19.71 9.85 -6.79
C SER A 44 -20.91 9.62 -5.86
N ASP A 45 -22.08 9.39 -6.46
CA ASP A 45 -23.32 9.02 -5.75
C ASP A 45 -23.30 7.58 -5.24
N THR A 46 -22.37 6.75 -5.70
CA THR A 46 -22.15 5.39 -5.15
C THR A 46 -21.52 5.40 -3.75
N ARG A 47 -21.01 6.55 -3.30
CA ARG A 47 -20.47 6.75 -1.95
C ARG A 47 -21.55 7.29 -1.01
N SER A 48 -21.76 6.56 0.09
CA SER A 48 -22.71 6.96 1.12
C SER A 48 -22.26 8.22 1.86
N ASP A 49 -23.18 8.92 2.54
CA ASP A 49 -22.84 10.05 3.42
C ASP A 49 -21.82 9.64 4.50
N ALA A 50 -21.93 8.40 5.00
CA ALA A 50 -20.98 7.85 5.95
C ALA A 50 -19.57 7.61 5.36
N ASP A 51 -19.47 7.36 4.04
CA ASP A 51 -18.18 7.31 3.36
C ASP A 51 -17.60 8.71 3.23
N LYS A 52 -18.38 9.66 2.69
CA LYS A 52 -17.98 11.05 2.45
C LYS A 52 -17.58 11.78 3.73
N ALA A 53 -18.28 11.53 4.85
CA ALA A 53 -17.95 12.10 6.16
C ALA A 53 -16.56 11.70 6.70
N ARG A 54 -15.88 10.73 6.07
CA ARG A 54 -14.55 10.26 6.49
C ARG A 54 -13.43 10.80 5.60
N ASP A 55 -13.75 11.53 4.54
CA ASP A 55 -12.78 12.03 3.56
C ASP A 55 -11.74 12.94 4.22
N ASP A 56 -12.18 13.94 4.98
CA ASP A 56 -11.30 14.87 5.71
C ASP A 56 -10.33 14.16 6.65
N ASN A 57 -10.79 13.08 7.29
CA ASN A 57 -9.98 12.28 8.19
C ASN A 57 -8.97 11.39 7.44
N ARG A 58 -9.34 10.89 6.25
CA ARG A 58 -8.56 9.90 5.49
C ARG A 58 -7.68 10.50 4.40
N LYS A 59 -7.90 11.75 4.00
CA LYS A 59 -7.09 12.48 3.01
C LYS A 59 -6.74 11.63 1.79
N PRO A 60 -7.74 11.06 1.10
CA PRO A 60 -7.51 10.00 0.13
C PRO A 60 -6.63 10.45 -1.04
N ILE A 61 -6.86 11.66 -1.56
CA ILE A 61 -6.07 12.19 -2.67
C ILE A 61 -4.61 12.32 -2.25
N GLU A 62 -4.34 13.02 -1.14
CA GLU A 62 -2.98 13.25 -0.69
C GLU A 62 -2.27 11.96 -0.30
N THR A 63 -3.01 10.98 0.25
CA THR A 63 -2.46 9.67 0.63
C THR A 63 -2.10 8.84 -0.60
N LEU A 64 -2.97 8.76 -1.60
CA LEU A 64 -2.74 7.98 -2.81
C LEU A 64 -1.67 8.64 -3.70
N GLN A 65 -1.62 9.96 -3.76
CA GLN A 65 -0.54 10.70 -4.42
C GLN A 65 0.80 10.49 -3.70
N PHE A 66 0.83 10.50 -2.36
CA PHE A 66 2.05 10.19 -1.61
C PHE A 66 2.59 8.78 -1.92
N PHE A 67 1.70 7.81 -2.12
CA PHE A 67 2.12 6.46 -2.53
C PHE A 67 2.54 6.36 -3.99
N GLY A 68 2.35 7.41 -4.78
CA GLY A 68 2.68 7.43 -6.21
C GLY A 68 1.74 6.56 -7.03
N LEU A 69 0.44 6.54 -6.69
CA LEU A 69 -0.55 5.82 -7.48
C LEU A 69 -0.62 6.45 -8.88
N GLU A 70 -0.56 5.64 -9.93
CA GLU A 70 -0.75 6.09 -11.32
C GLU A 70 -1.99 5.40 -11.93
N PRO A 71 -2.68 6.02 -12.90
CA PRO A 71 -3.96 5.49 -13.42
C PRO A 71 -3.87 4.13 -14.13
N ASP A 72 -2.69 3.75 -14.62
CA ASP A 72 -2.42 2.52 -15.38
C ASP A 72 -1.82 1.38 -14.52
N MET A 73 -1.73 1.58 -13.20
CA MET A 73 -1.20 0.58 -12.29
C MET A 73 -2.15 -0.61 -12.07
N ARG A 74 -1.56 -1.78 -11.88
CA ARG A 74 -2.16 -2.95 -11.24
C ARG A 74 -1.98 -2.83 -9.74
N VAL A 75 -3.07 -2.58 -9.02
CA VAL A 75 -3.08 -2.29 -7.58
C VAL A 75 -3.74 -3.42 -6.82
N LEU A 76 -3.13 -3.86 -5.73
CA LEU A 76 -3.72 -4.81 -4.79
C LEU A 76 -4.08 -4.12 -3.46
N GLU A 77 -5.36 -3.96 -3.17
CA GLU A 77 -5.86 -3.53 -1.86
C GLU A 77 -6.05 -4.75 -0.94
N LEU A 78 -5.37 -4.72 0.19
CA LEU A 78 -5.47 -5.76 1.22
C LEU A 78 -6.50 -5.36 2.28
N LEU A 79 -7.38 -6.30 2.65
CA LEU A 79 -8.42 -6.11 3.67
C LEU A 79 -9.24 -4.83 3.42
N PRO A 80 -10.02 -4.77 2.32
CA PRO A 80 -10.76 -3.56 1.93
C PRO A 80 -11.88 -3.19 2.93
N GLY A 81 -12.22 -4.09 3.84
CA GLY A 81 -13.20 -3.86 4.90
C GLY A 81 -14.59 -3.57 4.33
N GLY A 82 -15.04 -2.31 4.43
CA GLY A 82 -16.31 -1.85 3.86
C GLY A 82 -16.19 -1.30 2.44
N GLY A 83 -15.03 -1.43 1.79
CA GLY A 83 -14.78 -0.96 0.43
C GLY A 83 -14.55 0.55 0.30
N TRP A 84 -14.21 1.26 1.39
CA TRP A 84 -14.11 2.72 1.34
C TRP A 84 -13.03 3.21 0.38
N TYR A 85 -11.85 2.58 0.39
CA TYR A 85 -10.78 2.90 -0.57
C TYR A 85 -11.08 2.25 -1.93
N THR A 86 -11.63 1.04 -1.96
CA THR A 86 -12.07 0.37 -3.19
C THR A 86 -13.00 1.25 -4.04
N LYS A 87 -13.96 1.95 -3.43
CA LYS A 87 -14.86 2.90 -4.11
C LYS A 87 -14.16 4.13 -4.71
N LEU A 88 -12.91 4.38 -4.36
CA LEU A 88 -12.07 5.42 -4.95
C LEU A 88 -11.10 4.83 -5.96
N LEU A 89 -10.46 3.72 -5.62
CA LEU A 89 -9.46 3.04 -6.45
C LEU A 89 -10.07 2.48 -7.73
N ALA A 90 -11.23 1.81 -7.65
CA ALA A 90 -11.86 1.16 -8.80
C ALA A 90 -12.15 2.16 -9.94
N PRO A 91 -12.90 3.25 -9.73
CA PRO A 91 -13.11 4.25 -10.79
C PRO A 91 -11.85 5.04 -11.17
N ALA A 92 -10.84 5.14 -10.29
CA ALA A 92 -9.59 5.84 -10.62
C ALA A 92 -8.71 5.04 -11.59
N LEU A 93 -8.72 3.72 -11.46
CA LEU A 93 -7.95 2.79 -12.30
C LEU A 93 -8.75 2.30 -13.52
N ALA A 94 -10.07 2.46 -13.52
CA ALA A 94 -10.94 1.99 -14.60
C ALA A 94 -10.45 2.42 -15.99
N GLY A 95 -10.32 1.44 -16.89
CA GLY A 95 -9.95 1.62 -18.30
C GLY A 95 -8.46 1.50 -18.61
N ASP A 96 -7.56 1.94 -17.71
CA ASP A 96 -6.11 1.94 -17.95
C ASP A 96 -5.33 1.00 -17.02
N GLY A 97 -5.79 0.87 -15.77
CA GLY A 97 -5.19 0.02 -14.74
C GLY A 97 -6.13 -1.11 -14.30
N GLU A 98 -5.73 -1.82 -13.25
CA GLU A 98 -6.51 -2.93 -12.68
C GLU A 98 -6.51 -2.88 -11.16
N LEU A 99 -7.69 -2.96 -10.54
CA LEU A 99 -7.80 -3.13 -9.10
C LEU A 99 -8.02 -4.60 -8.73
N PHE A 100 -7.16 -5.12 -7.89
CA PHE A 100 -7.31 -6.38 -7.18
C PHE A 100 -7.67 -6.10 -5.72
N VAL A 101 -8.61 -6.85 -5.17
CA VAL A 101 -8.86 -6.87 -3.72
C VAL A 101 -8.64 -8.27 -3.18
N ALA A 102 -7.90 -8.37 -2.09
CA ALA A 102 -7.67 -9.65 -1.43
C ALA A 102 -7.90 -9.54 0.07
N ILE A 103 -8.15 -10.71 0.68
CA ILE A 103 -8.25 -10.89 2.12
C ILE A 103 -9.50 -10.22 2.72
N GLY A 104 -10.46 -10.98 3.24
CA GLY A 104 -11.66 -10.41 3.89
C GLY A 104 -12.54 -9.58 2.95
N THR A 105 -12.69 -10.05 1.70
CA THR A 105 -13.32 -9.34 0.57
C THR A 105 -14.84 -9.44 0.50
N THR A 106 -15.49 -10.20 1.40
CA THR A 106 -16.94 -10.53 1.34
C THR A 106 -17.84 -9.33 1.06
N ARG A 107 -17.59 -8.16 1.67
CA ARG A 107 -18.42 -6.97 1.43
C ARG A 107 -18.19 -6.35 0.06
N VAL A 108 -16.95 -6.33 -0.42
CA VAL A 108 -16.64 -5.83 -1.76
C VAL A 108 -17.19 -6.78 -2.82
N GLN A 109 -17.08 -8.10 -2.59
CA GLN A 109 -17.68 -9.10 -3.47
C GLN A 109 -19.19 -8.90 -3.62
N ALA A 110 -19.92 -8.69 -2.52
CA ALA A 110 -21.35 -8.38 -2.58
C ALA A 110 -21.64 -7.10 -3.38
N MET A 111 -20.83 -6.04 -3.21
CA MET A 111 -20.99 -4.80 -3.99
C MET A 111 -20.81 -5.02 -5.50
N VAL A 112 -19.85 -5.88 -5.89
CA VAL A 112 -19.60 -6.26 -7.29
C VAL A 112 -20.76 -7.09 -7.84
N GLU A 113 -21.22 -8.10 -7.10
CA GLU A 113 -22.35 -8.95 -7.49
C GLU A 113 -23.67 -8.16 -7.63
N GLU A 114 -23.86 -7.13 -6.80
CA GLU A 114 -25.00 -6.21 -6.85
C GLU A 114 -24.85 -5.13 -7.95
N GLY A 115 -23.69 -5.02 -8.60
CA GLY A 115 -23.42 -3.99 -9.62
C GLY A 115 -23.24 -2.57 -9.07
N SER A 116 -23.05 -2.43 -7.76
CA SER A 116 -22.79 -1.13 -7.12
C SER A 116 -21.32 -0.69 -7.20
N LEU A 117 -20.44 -1.62 -7.58
CA LEU A 117 -19.03 -1.40 -7.82
C LEU A 117 -18.59 -2.24 -9.02
N GLU A 118 -17.93 -1.62 -9.98
CA GLU A 118 -17.43 -2.24 -11.21
C GLU A 118 -15.90 -2.17 -11.25
N ASP A 119 -15.26 -2.86 -12.21
CA ASP A 119 -13.81 -2.83 -12.44
C ASP A 119 -12.96 -3.26 -11.22
N VAL A 120 -13.44 -4.28 -10.49
CA VAL A 120 -12.72 -4.88 -9.34
C VAL A 120 -12.53 -6.38 -9.52
N ASN A 121 -11.27 -6.82 -9.49
CA ASN A 121 -10.89 -8.22 -9.45
C ASN A 121 -10.86 -8.71 -7.99
N VAL A 122 -11.89 -9.43 -7.56
CA VAL A 122 -11.91 -10.06 -6.23
C VAL A 122 -11.07 -11.33 -6.26
N VAL A 123 -10.01 -11.38 -5.44
CA VAL A 123 -9.05 -12.48 -5.42
C VAL A 123 -9.38 -13.46 -4.30
N ASP A 124 -9.64 -14.71 -4.66
CA ASP A 124 -9.69 -15.83 -3.73
C ASP A 124 -8.27 -16.15 -3.24
N ILE A 125 -8.08 -16.19 -1.93
CA ILE A 125 -6.78 -16.49 -1.31
C ILE A 125 -6.76 -17.94 -0.82
N ASP A 126 -5.57 -18.54 -0.76
CA ASP A 126 -5.34 -19.70 0.10
C ASP A 126 -4.91 -19.24 1.50
N GLY A 127 -5.12 -20.12 2.47
CA GLY A 127 -4.67 -19.95 3.85
C GLY A 127 -5.79 -19.61 4.82
N GLU A 128 -5.45 -19.66 6.10
CA GLU A 128 -6.42 -19.52 7.19
C GLU A 128 -6.06 -18.42 8.17
N PHE A 129 -7.08 -17.70 8.61
CA PHE A 129 -7.01 -16.76 9.72
C PHE A 129 -7.17 -17.52 11.02
N VAL A 130 -6.07 -17.71 11.74
CA VAL A 130 -6.09 -18.39 13.03
C VAL A 130 -6.00 -17.37 14.15
N ARG A 131 -6.90 -17.48 15.13
CA ARG A 131 -6.84 -16.70 16.37
C ARG A 131 -6.69 -17.66 17.52
N ASP A 132 -5.47 -17.72 18.06
CA ASP A 132 -5.16 -18.58 19.20
C ASP A 132 -5.93 -18.14 20.46
N GLU A 133 -6.11 -19.07 21.39
CA GLU A 133 -6.81 -18.79 22.64
C GLU A 133 -6.08 -17.70 23.43
N GLY A 134 -6.81 -16.64 23.79
CA GLY A 134 -6.26 -15.50 24.51
C GLY A 134 -5.65 -14.40 23.62
N GLU A 135 -5.48 -14.64 22.32
CA GLU A 135 -4.92 -13.67 21.39
C GLU A 135 -5.97 -12.69 20.83
N ARG A 136 -5.58 -11.42 20.70
CA ARG A 136 -6.42 -10.38 20.07
C ARG A 136 -6.18 -10.28 18.57
N ARG A 137 -5.04 -10.79 18.12
CA ARG A 137 -4.55 -10.68 16.75
C ARG A 137 -4.60 -12.05 16.08
N PHE A 138 -4.62 -12.03 14.76
CA PHE A 138 -4.64 -13.22 13.92
C PHE A 138 -3.24 -13.62 13.49
N ARG A 139 -2.97 -14.91 13.43
CA ARG A 139 -1.92 -15.49 12.59
C ARG A 139 -2.49 -15.78 11.21
N LEU A 140 -1.60 -15.87 10.22
CA LEU A 140 -1.93 -16.18 8.83
C LEU A 140 -1.17 -17.45 8.43
N ASP A 141 -1.91 -18.52 8.19
CA ASP A 141 -1.36 -19.84 7.92
C ASP A 141 -1.45 -20.16 6.45
N GLY A 142 -0.31 -20.41 5.80
CA GLY A 142 -0.29 -20.82 4.40
C GLY A 142 -0.88 -19.78 3.45
N LEU A 143 -0.81 -18.48 3.80
CA LEU A 143 -1.32 -17.40 2.96
C LEU A 143 -0.70 -17.48 1.55
N ARG A 144 -1.57 -17.52 0.55
CA ARG A 144 -1.19 -17.30 -0.85
C ARG A 144 -2.24 -16.42 -1.51
N ILE A 145 -1.77 -15.35 -2.17
CA ILE A 145 -2.59 -14.48 -2.99
C ILE A 145 -2.24 -14.81 -4.45
N PRO A 146 -3.10 -15.49 -5.22
CA PRO A 146 -2.78 -15.99 -6.56
C PRO A 146 -2.78 -14.89 -7.63
N VAL A 147 -2.02 -13.82 -7.39
CA VAL A 147 -1.69 -12.76 -8.34
C VAL A 147 -0.17 -12.58 -8.37
N ASP A 148 0.31 -11.99 -9.46
CA ASP A 148 1.71 -11.66 -9.70
C ASP A 148 1.76 -10.34 -10.50
N ASP A 149 2.96 -9.77 -10.64
CA ASP A 149 3.23 -8.55 -11.41
C ASP A 149 2.40 -7.33 -10.97
N ILE A 150 2.20 -7.16 -9.66
CA ILE A 150 1.50 -6.02 -9.07
C ILE A 150 2.44 -4.81 -8.98
N ASP A 151 1.95 -3.62 -9.36
CA ASP A 151 2.70 -2.37 -9.29
C ASP A 151 2.69 -1.79 -7.87
N MET A 152 1.54 -1.86 -7.21
CA MET A 152 1.33 -1.29 -5.89
C MET A 152 0.47 -2.20 -5.02
N VAL A 153 0.91 -2.42 -3.78
CA VAL A 153 0.09 -3.03 -2.73
C VAL A 153 -0.27 -1.97 -1.70
N LEU A 154 -1.53 -1.93 -1.27
CA LEU A 154 -2.03 -0.98 -0.29
C LEU A 154 -2.68 -1.68 0.90
N THR A 155 -2.40 -1.19 2.10
CA THR A 155 -3.09 -1.64 3.31
C THR A 155 -3.37 -0.48 4.27
N PHE A 156 -4.61 -0.42 4.77
CA PHE A 156 -5.12 0.73 5.53
C PHE A 156 -5.74 0.32 6.86
N ARG A 157 -4.97 0.47 7.94
CA ARG A 157 -5.35 0.17 9.33
C ARG A 157 -5.67 -1.31 9.52
N ASN A 158 -4.80 -2.16 8.99
CA ASN A 158 -4.96 -3.61 9.03
C ASN A 158 -3.81 -4.34 9.70
N MET A 159 -2.59 -3.79 9.67
CA MET A 159 -1.40 -4.51 10.14
C MET A 159 -1.47 -4.81 11.64
N HIS A 160 -2.07 -3.92 12.43
CA HIS A 160 -2.33 -4.14 13.86
C HIS A 160 -3.22 -5.35 14.17
N ASN A 161 -3.96 -5.88 13.20
CA ASN A 161 -4.83 -7.05 13.40
C ASN A 161 -4.06 -8.37 13.42
N PHE A 162 -2.78 -8.36 13.05
CA PHE A 162 -1.97 -9.57 12.89
C PHE A 162 -0.92 -9.72 13.98
N THR A 163 -0.60 -10.96 14.37
CA THR A 163 0.57 -11.26 15.20
C THR A 163 1.85 -10.91 14.44
N GLU A 164 3.00 -10.91 15.13
CA GLU A 164 4.30 -10.70 14.46
C GLU A 164 4.54 -11.72 13.34
N GLU A 165 4.24 -13.00 13.60
CA GLU A 165 4.31 -14.05 12.59
C GLU A 165 3.33 -13.81 11.43
N GLY A 166 2.09 -13.40 11.72
CA GLY A 166 1.11 -13.06 10.68
C GLY A 166 1.56 -11.90 9.81
N ARG A 167 2.15 -10.86 10.38
CA ARG A 167 2.71 -9.72 9.61
C ARG A 167 3.92 -10.15 8.80
N ALA A 168 4.80 -10.99 9.33
CA ALA A 168 5.94 -11.53 8.58
C ALA A 168 5.48 -12.32 7.35
N GLY A 169 4.48 -13.20 7.51
CA GLY A 169 3.87 -13.94 6.40
C GLY A 169 3.20 -13.04 5.37
N LEU A 170 2.44 -12.03 5.83
CA LEU A 170 1.82 -11.05 4.94
C LEU A 170 2.86 -10.23 4.16
N ASN A 171 3.89 -9.71 4.84
CA ASN A 171 4.96 -8.94 4.20
C ASN A 171 5.71 -9.79 3.16
N ALA A 172 5.98 -11.06 3.45
CA ALA A 172 6.61 -11.98 2.50
C ALA A 172 5.74 -12.21 1.25
N GLU A 173 4.43 -12.37 1.42
CA GLU A 173 3.50 -12.52 0.29
C GLU A 173 3.36 -11.23 -0.51
N VAL A 174 3.32 -10.07 0.15
CA VAL A 174 3.34 -8.76 -0.51
C VAL A 174 4.62 -8.56 -1.32
N PHE A 175 5.78 -8.93 -0.77
CA PHE A 175 7.04 -8.92 -1.50
C PHE A 175 6.99 -9.82 -2.73
N ARG A 176 6.34 -10.97 -2.62
CA ARG A 176 6.25 -11.95 -3.70
C ARG A 176 5.38 -11.48 -4.86
N VAL A 177 4.20 -10.91 -4.59
CA VAL A 177 3.23 -10.48 -5.63
C VAL A 177 3.67 -9.22 -6.38
N LEU A 178 4.45 -8.35 -5.73
CA LEU A 178 4.95 -7.12 -6.34
C LEU A 178 5.97 -7.43 -7.43
N LYS A 179 5.92 -6.70 -8.55
CA LYS A 179 7.01 -6.69 -9.53
C LYS A 179 8.28 -6.01 -8.95
N PRO A 180 9.49 -6.25 -9.48
CA PRO A 180 10.66 -5.43 -9.15
C PRO A 180 10.36 -3.94 -9.37
N GLY A 181 10.77 -3.09 -8.43
CA GLY A 181 10.45 -1.66 -8.42
C GLY A 181 9.04 -1.31 -7.89
N GLY A 182 8.16 -2.30 -7.70
CA GLY A 182 6.81 -2.11 -7.15
C GLY A 182 6.79 -1.60 -5.71
N VAL A 183 5.71 -0.94 -5.31
CA VAL A 183 5.62 -0.22 -4.04
C VAL A 183 4.60 -0.79 -3.06
N TYR A 184 4.87 -0.66 -1.77
CA TYR A 184 3.99 -1.08 -0.69
C TYR A 184 3.63 0.12 0.21
N GLY A 185 2.37 0.56 0.14
CA GLY A 185 1.83 1.66 0.93
C GLY A 185 1.11 1.17 2.19
N VAL A 186 1.53 1.68 3.36
CA VAL A 186 1.00 1.26 4.67
C VAL A 186 0.53 2.48 5.46
N VAL A 187 -0.72 2.44 5.92
CA VAL A 187 -1.26 3.37 6.92
C VAL A 187 -1.71 2.58 8.13
N ASP A 188 -1.28 2.93 9.34
CA ASP A 188 -1.83 2.34 10.57
C ASP A 188 -1.81 3.29 11.76
N HIS A 189 -2.55 2.96 12.82
CA HIS A 189 -2.65 3.74 14.04
C HIS A 189 -1.33 3.71 14.82
N THR A 190 -0.90 4.88 15.29
CA THR A 190 0.41 5.01 15.93
C THR A 190 0.37 4.53 17.38
N ARG A 191 1.36 3.72 17.76
CA ARG A 191 1.79 3.38 19.12
C ARG A 191 3.15 4.02 19.36
N ARG A 192 3.46 4.37 20.62
CA ARG A 192 4.80 4.88 20.98
C ARG A 192 5.86 3.81 20.73
N HIS A 193 7.05 4.25 20.32
CA HIS A 193 8.18 3.37 20.10
C HIS A 193 8.52 2.57 21.36
N MET A 194 8.72 1.25 21.22
CA MET A 194 9.06 0.32 22.32
C MET A 194 8.03 0.25 23.46
N GLN A 195 6.82 0.77 23.27
CA GLN A 195 5.75 0.65 24.25
C GLN A 195 5.22 -0.79 24.26
N ALA A 196 5.17 -1.40 25.45
CA ALA A 196 4.59 -2.73 25.62
C ALA A 196 3.11 -2.77 25.19
N ASP A 197 2.66 -3.93 24.72
CA ASP A 197 1.25 -4.16 24.43
C ASP A 197 0.43 -4.24 25.71
N TYR A 198 -0.76 -3.65 25.66
CA TYR A 198 -1.80 -3.74 26.67
C TYR A 198 -3.18 -3.52 26.03
N TYR A 199 -4.23 -3.57 26.84
CA TYR A 199 -5.60 -3.58 26.35
C TYR A 199 -5.99 -2.35 25.51
N GLU A 200 -5.44 -1.16 25.74
CA GLU A 200 -5.86 0.03 24.96
C GLU A 200 -5.01 0.28 23.71
N ASN A 201 -3.85 -0.36 23.53
CA ASN A 201 -2.99 -0.09 22.37
C ASN A 201 -2.88 -1.27 21.39
N TRP A 202 -3.65 -2.35 21.58
CA TRP A 202 -3.49 -3.55 20.75
C TRP A 202 -3.78 -3.32 19.26
N ARG A 203 -4.62 -2.33 18.90
CA ARG A 203 -4.88 -1.87 17.52
C ARG A 203 -4.00 -0.71 17.06
N ARG A 204 -2.90 -0.44 17.77
CA ARG A 204 -1.90 0.56 17.42
C ARG A 204 -0.57 -0.16 17.17
N MET A 205 0.20 0.34 16.20
CA MET A 205 1.50 -0.20 15.79
C MET A 205 2.62 0.79 16.05
N ASP A 206 3.77 0.28 16.47
CA ASP A 206 5.00 1.07 16.53
C ASP A 206 5.54 1.26 15.09
N PRO A 207 5.63 2.49 14.56
CA PRO A 207 6.08 2.72 13.19
C PRO A 207 7.52 2.22 12.95
N VAL A 208 8.39 2.26 13.97
CA VAL A 208 9.77 1.76 13.83
C VAL A 208 9.77 0.23 13.73
N GLN A 209 8.90 -0.44 14.49
CA GLN A 209 8.72 -1.88 14.38
C GLN A 209 8.18 -2.24 12.99
N MET A 210 7.20 -1.50 12.48
CA MET A 210 6.64 -1.70 11.14
C MET A 210 7.71 -1.61 10.05
N ILE A 211 8.54 -0.56 10.09
CA ILE A 211 9.65 -0.37 9.15
C ILE A 211 10.59 -1.58 9.17
N LYS A 212 11.04 -1.99 10.36
CA LYS A 212 11.95 -3.13 10.51
C LYS A 212 11.37 -4.45 10.02
N GLU A 213 10.09 -4.71 10.29
CA GLU A 213 9.43 -5.94 9.86
C GLU A 213 9.23 -6.00 8.34
N ILE A 214 8.98 -4.86 7.69
CA ILE A 214 8.84 -4.78 6.24
C ILE A 214 10.22 -4.84 5.56
N GLU A 215 11.24 -4.16 6.09
CA GLU A 215 12.62 -4.28 5.60
C GLU A 215 13.15 -5.72 5.74
N ALA A 216 12.82 -6.42 6.82
CA ALA A 216 13.19 -7.82 7.03
C ALA A 216 12.58 -8.77 5.96
N ALA A 217 11.48 -8.37 5.31
CA ALA A 217 10.91 -9.10 4.19
C ALA A 217 11.60 -8.81 2.84
N GLY A 218 12.58 -7.89 2.81
CA GLY A 218 13.39 -7.56 1.63
C GLY A 218 13.07 -6.20 0.99
N PHE A 219 12.14 -5.43 1.56
CA PHE A 219 11.81 -4.10 1.07
C PHE A 219 12.84 -3.04 1.47
N GLU A 220 12.88 -1.95 0.72
CA GLU A 220 13.55 -0.71 1.08
C GLU A 220 12.52 0.29 1.61
N PHE A 221 12.82 0.93 2.74
CA PHE A 221 12.05 2.08 3.21
C PHE A 221 12.30 3.30 2.31
N VAL A 222 11.25 3.84 1.70
CA VAL A 222 11.35 4.95 0.74
C VAL A 222 11.11 6.29 1.43
N ASP A 223 9.95 6.46 2.07
CA ASP A 223 9.56 7.71 2.69
C ASP A 223 8.42 7.54 3.71
N TYR A 224 8.14 8.60 4.47
CA TYR A 224 6.97 8.72 5.32
C TYR A 224 6.24 10.04 5.12
N SER A 225 4.97 10.09 5.54
CA SER A 225 4.17 11.31 5.46
C SER A 225 3.49 11.65 6.79
N PRO A 226 3.47 12.93 7.21
CA PRO A 226 2.77 13.39 8.40
C PRO A 226 1.27 13.69 8.15
N LEU A 227 0.71 13.33 7.00
CA LEU A 227 -0.68 13.63 6.60
C LEU A 227 -1.72 13.30 7.68
N HIS A 228 -1.50 12.21 8.41
CA HIS A 228 -2.41 11.70 9.43
C HIS A 228 -1.96 11.96 10.87
N TYR A 229 -0.97 12.83 11.06
CA TYR A 229 -0.56 13.28 12.38
C TYR A 229 -1.73 13.97 13.10
N ARG A 230 -1.92 13.63 14.38
CA ARG A 230 -2.94 14.21 15.25
C ARG A 230 -2.30 14.61 16.58
N PRO A 231 -2.00 15.90 16.79
CA PRO A 231 -1.30 16.36 18.00
C PRO A 231 -2.12 16.13 19.28
N ASP A 232 -3.43 15.98 19.15
CA ASP A 232 -4.39 15.78 20.24
C ASP A 232 -4.73 14.30 20.49
N ASP A 233 -4.20 13.35 19.71
CA ASP A 233 -4.24 11.93 20.09
C ASP A 233 -3.06 11.59 21.00
N GLU A 234 -3.33 11.46 22.29
CA GLU A 234 -2.32 11.08 23.30
C GLU A 234 -1.82 9.63 23.14
N LEU A 235 -2.31 8.86 22.16
CA LEU A 235 -1.94 7.46 21.90
C LEU A 235 -2.21 6.53 23.10
N LEU A 236 -3.13 6.90 23.98
CA LEU A 236 -3.45 6.16 25.21
C LEU A 236 -4.64 5.22 25.03
N TYR A 237 -5.59 5.64 24.20
CA TYR A 237 -6.90 5.02 24.09
C TYR A 237 -6.98 4.07 22.91
N GLU A 238 -7.75 3.01 23.13
CA GLU A 238 -8.19 2.09 22.10
C GLU A 238 -8.88 2.89 20.97
N VAL A 239 -8.55 2.59 19.71
CA VAL A 239 -8.88 3.44 18.55
C VAL A 239 -10.38 3.53 18.25
N GLY A 240 -11.18 2.64 18.84
CA GLY A 240 -12.64 2.64 18.78
C GLY A 240 -13.32 3.34 19.94
N ARG A 241 -12.57 3.88 20.92
CA ARG A 241 -13.14 4.68 22.00
C ARG A 241 -13.81 5.93 21.43
N ALA A 242 -14.99 6.28 21.96
CA ALA A 242 -15.78 7.42 21.48
C ALA A 242 -15.01 8.75 21.50
N THR A 243 -14.02 8.90 22.38
CA THR A 243 -13.20 10.11 22.51
C THR A 243 -12.15 10.28 21.42
N VAL A 244 -11.73 9.20 20.73
CA VAL A 244 -10.65 9.26 19.72
C VAL A 244 -11.04 8.64 18.38
N THR A 245 -12.16 7.92 18.29
CA THR A 245 -12.61 7.30 17.04
C THR A 245 -12.80 8.37 15.95
N GLY A 246 -12.17 8.14 14.80
CA GLY A 246 -12.14 9.15 13.72
C GLY A 246 -11.18 10.31 13.93
N ASN A 247 -10.36 10.31 14.99
CA ASN A 247 -9.33 11.33 15.25
C ASN A 247 -7.99 10.75 15.73
N THR A 248 -7.75 9.47 15.52
CA THR A 248 -6.47 8.85 15.93
C THR A 248 -5.32 9.26 15.02
N ASP A 249 -4.16 9.44 15.65
CA ASP A 249 -2.87 9.59 15.00
C ASP A 249 -2.51 8.30 14.25
N ARG A 250 -2.02 8.49 13.02
CA ARG A 250 -1.59 7.39 12.16
C ARG A 250 -0.28 7.76 11.48
N PHE A 251 0.56 6.76 11.28
CA PHE A 251 1.69 6.88 10.37
C PHE A 251 1.27 6.52 8.94
N THR A 252 2.02 7.00 7.96
CA THR A 252 1.87 6.69 6.54
C THR A 252 3.26 6.45 5.99
N LEU A 253 3.53 5.23 5.54
CA LEU A 253 4.85 4.74 5.16
C LEU A 253 4.80 4.17 3.75
N LEU A 254 5.86 4.43 2.99
CA LEU A 254 6.06 3.92 1.64
C LEU A 254 7.32 3.06 1.59
N PHE A 255 7.21 1.88 0.99
CA PHE A 255 8.30 0.95 0.77
C PHE A 255 8.37 0.57 -0.71
N ARG A 256 9.53 0.07 -1.14
CA ARG A 256 9.76 -0.41 -2.51
C ARG A 256 10.42 -1.79 -2.50
N LYS A 257 9.98 -2.66 -3.40
CA LYS A 257 10.70 -3.89 -3.73
C LYS A 257 11.89 -3.55 -4.63
N PRO A 258 13.13 -3.94 -4.29
CA PRO A 258 14.29 -3.69 -5.13
C PRO A 258 14.14 -4.23 -6.57
N GLU A 259 14.86 -3.62 -7.50
CA GLU A 259 14.97 -4.03 -8.92
C GLU A 259 15.69 -5.37 -9.12
#